data_AF-A0A1Q3FYX9-F1
#
_entry.id   AF-A0A1Q3FYX9-F1
#
_cell.length_a   1.000
_cell.length_b   1.000
_cell.length_c   1.000
_cell.angle_alpha   90.00
_cell.angle_beta   90.00
_cell.angle_gamma   90.00
#
_symmetry.space_group_name_H-M   'P 1'
#
loop_
_entity.id
_entity.type
_entity.pdbx_description
1 polymer ?
#
loop_
_entity_poly.entity_id
_entity_poly.type
_entity_poly.pdbx_seq_one_letter_code
_entity_poly.pdbx_strand_id
1 'polypeptide(L)'
;GERPYKCHLPECGRAFIQLSNLQQHLRNHDAQVERAKSRPFHCNLCGKGFATESSLRTHTSKELQLHLGVLQQHAALISNSNSVTCNVCSKIFLGVDALNEHIKYSHKEVAVKRRVANHPCPMCGKHYVNEGCLRKHLLTHPRTPGGAPGGL
;
A
#
# COMPACT_ATOMS: atom_id res chain seq x y z
N GLY A 1 12.56 -16.59 -19.58
CA GLY A 1 13.21 -15.65 -20.51
C GLY A 1 14.32 -14.94 -19.76
N GLU A 2 15.57 -15.25 -20.10
CA GLU A 2 16.74 -14.68 -19.43
C GLU A 2 16.93 -13.20 -19.84
N ARG A 3 17.40 -12.39 -18.89
CA ARG A 3 17.67 -10.94 -19.09
C ARG A 3 19.16 -10.68 -18.90
N PRO A 4 20.00 -11.03 -19.89
CA PRO A 4 21.45 -10.97 -19.75
C PRO A 4 21.97 -9.52 -19.63
N TYR A 5 21.24 -8.53 -20.15
CA TYR A 5 21.68 -7.14 -20.18
C TYR A 5 21.24 -6.37 -18.94
N LYS A 6 22.12 -6.24 -17.94
CA LYS A 6 21.84 -5.53 -16.69
C LYS A 6 22.32 -4.08 -16.73
N CYS A 7 21.57 -3.18 -16.12
CA CYS A 7 21.99 -1.81 -15.86
C CYS A 7 23.13 -1.84 -14.84
N HIS A 8 24.21 -1.11 -15.13
CA HIS A 8 25.39 -1.06 -14.27
C HIS A 8 25.25 -0.11 -13.07
N LEU A 9 24.18 0.69 -13.01
CA LEU A 9 23.95 1.61 -11.91
C LEU A 9 23.43 0.86 -10.68
N PRO A 10 24.11 0.97 -9.51
CA PRO A 10 23.79 0.19 -8.31
C PRO A 10 22.35 0.38 -7.84
N GLU A 11 21.87 1.62 -7.85
CA GLU A 11 20.53 2.00 -7.40
C GLU A 11 19.40 1.53 -8.34
N CYS A 12 19.72 1.16 -9.59
CA CYS A 12 18.72 0.88 -10.60
C CYS A 12 18.34 -0.61 -10.70
N GLY A 13 19.34 -1.49 -10.70
CA GLY A 13 19.16 -2.96 -10.72
C GLY A 13 18.36 -3.54 -11.90
N ARG A 14 17.97 -2.74 -12.89
CA ARG A 14 17.13 -3.19 -14.01
C ARG A 14 17.88 -4.10 -14.98
N ALA A 15 17.18 -5.10 -15.52
CA ALA A 15 17.72 -6.02 -16.52
C ALA A 15 16.79 -6.14 -17.73
N PHE A 16 17.38 -6.29 -18.91
CA PHE A 16 16.75 -6.27 -20.22
C PHE A 16 17.11 -7.52 -21.03
N ILE A 17 16.19 -7.93 -21.90
CA ILE A 17 16.38 -9.07 -22.82
C ILE A 17 17.23 -8.67 -24.02
N GLN A 18 17.16 -7.40 -24.44
CA GLN A 18 17.86 -6.87 -25.60
C GLN A 18 18.78 -5.71 -25.21
N LEU A 19 19.94 -5.62 -25.87
CA LEU A 19 20.92 -4.55 -25.69
C LEU A 19 20.36 -3.17 -26.06
N SER A 20 19.52 -3.09 -27.11
CA SER A 20 18.86 -1.85 -27.54
C SER A 20 18.03 -1.20 -26.42
N ASN A 21 17.30 -2.03 -25.65
CA ASN A 21 16.48 -1.58 -24.54
C ASN A 21 17.33 -1.11 -23.36
N LEU A 22 18.46 -1.78 -23.08
CA LEU A 22 19.42 -1.31 -22.10
C LEU A 22 20.00 0.05 -22.52
N GLN A 23 20.40 0.22 -23.78
CA GLN A 23 20.94 1.50 -24.25
C GLN A 23 19.91 2.63 -24.20
N GLN A 24 18.66 2.39 -24.55
CA GLN A 24 17.60 3.38 -24.38
C GLN A 24 17.38 3.75 -22.91
N HIS A 25 17.43 2.75 -22.03
CA HIS A 25 17.32 2.97 -20.60
C HIS A 25 18.48 3.82 -20.04
N LEU A 26 19.71 3.58 -20.48
CA LEU A 26 20.88 4.36 -20.04
C LEU A 26 20.78 5.84 -20.44
N ARG A 27 20.22 6.17 -21.62
CA ARG A 27 19.95 7.57 -22.00
C ARG A 27 19.03 8.28 -21.01
N ASN A 28 18.11 7.57 -20.37
CA ASN A 28 17.25 8.15 -19.34
C ASN A 28 18.02 8.44 -18.04
N HIS A 29 19.08 7.68 -17.74
CA HIS A 29 19.97 8.01 -16.63
C HIS A 29 20.73 9.29 -16.90
N ASP A 30 21.32 9.45 -18.09
CA ASP A 30 21.99 10.70 -18.47
C ASP A 30 21.03 11.89 -18.40
N ALA A 31 19.80 11.73 -18.91
CA ALA A 31 18.77 12.76 -18.83
C ALA A 31 18.35 13.07 -17.37
N GLN A 32 18.32 12.08 -16.49
CA GLN A 32 18.05 12.30 -15.06
C GLN A 32 19.21 13.00 -14.35
N VAL A 33 20.46 12.62 -14.65
CA VAL A 33 21.67 13.25 -14.10
C VAL A 33 21.73 14.72 -14.51
N GLU A 34 21.48 15.04 -15.78
CA GLU A 34 21.42 16.43 -16.25
C GLU A 34 20.23 17.21 -15.65
N ARG A 35 19.08 16.56 -15.45
CA ARG A 35 17.95 17.19 -14.75
C ARG A 35 18.28 17.46 -13.27
N ALA A 36 18.97 16.56 -12.59
CA ALA A 36 19.42 16.75 -11.21
C ALA A 36 20.45 17.89 -11.12
N LYS A 37 21.39 17.96 -12.08
CA LYS A 37 22.39 19.02 -12.19
C LYS A 37 21.76 20.40 -12.45
N SER A 38 20.74 20.46 -13.31
CA SER A 38 20.00 21.70 -13.60
C SER A 38 18.99 22.08 -12.52
N ARG A 39 18.71 21.18 -11.56
CA ARG A 39 17.82 21.44 -10.42
C ARG A 39 18.48 21.04 -9.10
N PRO A 40 19.61 21.68 -8.73
CA PRO A 40 20.39 21.24 -7.58
C PRO A 40 19.67 21.47 -6.24
N PHE A 41 18.67 22.36 -6.20
CA PHE A 41 17.97 22.73 -4.97
C PHE A 41 16.74 21.84 -4.77
N HIS A 42 16.69 21.07 -3.67
CA HIS A 42 15.61 20.12 -3.42
C HIS A 42 14.84 20.47 -2.16
N CYS A 43 13.53 20.31 -2.18
CA CYS A 43 12.69 20.43 -0.98
C CYS A 43 12.85 19.19 -0.11
N ASN A 44 13.22 19.37 1.16
CA ASN A 44 13.37 18.24 2.09
C ASN A 44 12.01 17.67 2.57
N LEU A 45 10.91 18.38 2.36
CA LEU A 45 9.57 17.94 2.73
C LEU A 45 8.93 17.06 1.65
N CYS A 46 8.94 17.50 0.38
CA CYS A 46 8.32 16.77 -0.73
C CYS A 46 9.29 16.21 -1.78
N GLY A 47 10.60 16.44 -1.65
CA GLY A 47 11.63 15.95 -2.59
C GLY A 47 11.68 16.66 -3.94
N LYS A 48 10.87 17.71 -4.16
CA LYS A 48 10.81 18.41 -5.45
C LYS A 48 12.08 19.20 -5.71
N GLY A 49 12.68 19.01 -6.89
CA GLY A 49 13.88 19.73 -7.36
C GLY A 49 13.56 21.04 -8.09
N PHE A 50 14.40 22.05 -7.88
CA PHE A 50 14.29 23.42 -8.34
C PHE A 50 15.60 23.92 -8.94
N ALA A 51 15.50 24.73 -10.00
CA ALA A 51 16.66 25.28 -10.69
C ALA A 51 17.35 26.41 -9.93
N THR A 52 16.63 27.13 -9.06
CA THR A 52 17.17 28.25 -8.29
C THR A 52 16.77 28.19 -6.82
N GLU A 53 17.64 28.70 -5.95
CA GLU A 53 17.37 28.76 -4.51
C GLU A 53 16.13 29.61 -4.19
N SER A 54 15.92 30.73 -4.89
CA SER A 54 14.74 31.59 -4.69
C SER A 54 13.42 30.85 -4.93
N SER A 55 13.38 30.01 -5.98
CA SER A 55 12.21 29.18 -6.28
C SER A 55 11.97 28.11 -5.22
N LEU A 56 13.04 27.50 -4.68
CA LEU A 56 12.95 26.60 -3.54
C LEU A 56 12.42 27.33 -2.30
N ARG A 57 12.97 28.50 -1.95
CA ARG A 57 12.58 29.28 -0.76
C ARG A 57 11.10 29.70 -0.79
N THR A 58 10.61 30.11 -1.96
CA THR A 58 9.19 30.46 -2.13
C THR A 58 8.30 29.23 -1.97
N HIS A 59 8.74 28.09 -2.50
CA HIS A 59 8.05 26.82 -2.34
C HIS A 59 8.04 26.35 -0.89
N THR A 60 9.18 26.33 -0.20
CA THR A 60 9.28 25.87 1.19
C THR A 60 8.53 26.78 2.15
N SER A 61 8.52 28.09 1.92
CA SER A 61 7.71 29.02 2.73
C SER A 61 6.22 28.70 2.64
N LYS A 62 5.70 28.51 1.42
CA LYS A 62 4.30 28.10 1.21
C LYS A 62 4.00 26.72 1.80
N GLU A 63 4.91 25.77 1.60
CA GLU A 63 4.74 24.39 2.07
C GLU A 63 4.78 24.32 3.60
N LEU A 64 5.68 25.06 4.24
CA LEU A 64 5.77 25.18 5.69
C LEU A 64 4.53 25.85 6.27
N GLN A 65 3.95 26.86 5.61
CA GLN A 65 2.71 27.48 6.07
C GLN A 65 1.51 26.51 5.95
N LEU A 66 1.45 25.71 4.90
CA LEU A 66 0.46 24.64 4.78
C LEU A 66 0.67 23.58 5.87
N HIS A 67 1.90 23.14 6.10
CA HIS A 67 2.23 22.12 7.11
C HIS A 67 1.99 22.64 8.54
N LEU A 68 2.33 23.88 8.84
CA LEU A 68 2.04 24.52 10.12
C LEU A 68 0.53 24.68 10.32
N GLY A 69 -0.22 25.03 9.28
CA GLY A 69 -1.69 25.07 9.34
C GLY A 69 -2.30 23.70 9.63
N VAL A 70 -1.79 22.63 9.00
CA VAL A 70 -2.22 21.25 9.27
C VAL A 70 -1.82 20.82 10.69
N LEU A 71 -0.63 21.17 11.17
CA LEU A 71 -0.20 20.89 12.54
C LEU A 71 -1.03 21.66 13.59
N GLN A 72 -1.38 22.92 13.30
CA GLN A 72 -2.28 23.73 14.14
C GLN A 72 -3.69 23.15 14.15
N GLN A 73 -4.20 22.71 13.00
CA GLN A 73 -5.47 21.99 12.91
C GLN A 73 -5.40 20.71 13.74
N HIS A 74 -4.37 19.87 13.57
CA HIS A 74 -4.16 18.67 14.38
C HIS A 74 -4.10 18.98 15.89
N ALA A 75 -3.37 20.03 16.31
CA ALA A 75 -3.29 20.46 17.70
C ALA A 75 -4.63 20.96 18.25
N ALA A 76 -5.42 21.66 17.44
CA ALA A 76 -6.77 22.10 17.80
C ALA A 76 -7.75 20.91 17.90
N LEU A 77 -7.57 19.86 17.07
CA LEU A 77 -8.33 18.61 17.21
C LEU A 77 -7.96 17.91 18.52
N ILE A 78 -6.66 17.76 18.81
CA ILE A 78 -6.17 17.09 20.03
C ILE A 78 -6.63 17.81 21.30
N SER A 79 -6.68 19.15 21.28
CA SER A 79 -7.16 19.97 22.41
C SER A 79 -8.66 19.84 22.67
N ASN A 80 -9.43 19.33 21.69
CA ASN A 80 -10.85 19.09 21.83
C ASN A 80 -11.08 17.65 22.30
N SER A 81 -11.85 17.47 23.38
CA SER A 81 -12.13 16.19 24.03
C SER A 81 -12.86 15.15 23.14
N ASN A 82 -13.26 15.55 21.93
CA ASN A 82 -13.99 14.72 20.97
C ASN A 82 -13.15 14.29 19.74
N SER A 83 -11.82 14.44 19.78
CA SER A 83 -10.97 13.92 18.71
C SER A 83 -10.76 12.41 18.79
N VAL A 84 -10.83 11.76 17.63
CA VAL A 84 -10.69 10.30 17.51
C VAL A 84 -9.63 10.02 16.45
N THR A 85 -8.72 9.10 16.75
CA THR A 85 -7.63 8.74 15.85
C THR A 85 -7.95 7.49 15.03
N CYS A 86 -7.52 7.46 13.77
CA CYS A 86 -7.59 6.28 12.94
C CYS A 86 -6.53 5.28 13.38
N ASN A 87 -6.94 4.06 13.72
CA ASN A 87 -6.01 2.99 14.11
C ASN A 87 -5.18 2.41 12.95
N VAL A 88 -5.49 2.75 11.69
CA VAL A 88 -4.77 2.26 10.50
C VAL A 88 -3.64 3.21 10.10
N CYS A 89 -3.90 4.52 10.06
CA CYS A 89 -2.94 5.52 9.57
C CYS A 89 -2.62 6.64 10.57
N SER A 90 -3.14 6.56 11.79
CA SER A 90 -2.92 7.53 12.88
C SER A 90 -3.36 8.96 12.56
N LYS A 91 -4.19 9.18 11.52
CA LYS A 91 -4.83 10.47 11.27
C LYS A 91 -5.87 10.80 12.34
N ILE A 92 -6.02 12.07 12.66
CA ILE A 92 -6.91 12.56 13.72
C ILE A 92 -8.17 13.16 13.09
N PHE A 93 -9.33 12.82 13.64
CA PHE A 93 -10.65 13.25 13.15
C PHE A 93 -11.44 13.91 14.28
N LEU A 94 -12.29 14.87 13.91
CA LEU A 94 -13.28 15.46 14.81
C LEU A 94 -14.54 14.60 14.80
N GLY A 95 -14.71 13.78 15.83
CA GLY A 95 -15.86 12.88 15.95
C GLY A 95 -15.73 11.58 15.14
N VAL A 96 -16.57 10.61 15.53
CA VAL A 96 -16.53 9.23 15.03
C VAL A 96 -17.05 9.12 13.59
N ASP A 97 -17.97 9.99 13.17
CA ASP A 97 -18.57 9.95 11.82
C ASP A 97 -17.57 10.33 10.73
N ALA A 98 -16.77 11.38 10.96
CA ALA A 98 -15.70 11.78 10.05
C ALA A 98 -14.61 10.69 9.94
N LEU A 99 -14.30 10.03 11.06
CA LEU A 99 -13.42 8.86 11.07
C LEU A 99 -14.02 7.69 10.26
N ASN A 100 -15.30 7.40 10.42
CA ASN A 100 -15.98 6.33 9.69
C ASN A 100 -16.02 6.59 8.18
N GLU A 101 -16.28 7.84 7.77
CA GLU A 101 -16.24 8.24 6.36
C GLU A 101 -14.83 8.11 5.79
N HIS A 102 -13.82 8.56 6.54
CA HIS A 102 -12.42 8.36 6.18
C HIS A 102 -12.06 6.89 6.04
N ILE A 103 -12.44 6.03 6.99
CA ILE A 103 -12.20 4.58 6.92
C ILE A 103 -12.90 4.01 5.68
N LYS A 104 -14.15 4.40 5.42
CA LYS A 104 -14.95 3.92 4.29
C LYS A 104 -14.32 4.24 2.92
N TYR A 105 -13.76 5.44 2.74
CA TYR A 105 -13.25 5.87 1.42
C TYR A 105 -11.73 5.80 1.26
N SER A 106 -10.98 6.00 2.35
CA SER A 106 -9.50 6.02 2.35
C SER A 106 -8.90 4.69 2.79
N HIS A 107 -9.60 3.98 3.67
CA HIS A 107 -9.30 2.61 4.05
C HIS A 107 -10.37 1.65 3.51
N LYS A 108 -10.96 2.01 2.34
CA LYS A 108 -11.88 1.17 1.54
C LYS A 108 -11.43 -0.25 1.73
N GLU A 109 -12.22 -0.96 2.51
CA GLU A 109 -11.89 -2.24 3.08
C GLU A 109 -10.71 -2.96 2.40
N VAL A 110 -9.55 -2.92 3.04
CA VAL A 110 -8.97 -4.19 3.45
C VAL A 110 -9.67 -4.61 4.76
N ALA A 111 -11.01 -4.58 4.78
CA ALA A 111 -11.65 -5.83 5.13
C ALA A 111 -11.17 -6.78 4.04
N VAL A 112 -10.09 -7.48 4.39
CA VAL A 112 -10.24 -8.91 4.32
C VAL A 112 -11.57 -9.15 5.04
N LYS A 113 -12.68 -9.24 4.27
CA LYS A 113 -13.55 -10.39 4.45
C LYS A 113 -12.56 -11.54 4.43
N ARG A 114 -11.95 -11.84 5.58
CA ARG A 114 -11.45 -13.17 5.83
C ARG A 114 -12.73 -13.92 5.56
N ARG A 115 -12.79 -14.59 4.42
CA ARG A 115 -13.64 -15.76 4.34
C ARG A 115 -13.06 -16.61 5.45
N VAL A 116 -13.54 -16.40 6.67
CA VAL A 116 -13.18 -17.22 7.80
C VAL A 116 -13.59 -18.57 7.29
N ALA A 117 -12.59 -19.42 7.13
CA ALA A 117 -12.82 -20.77 6.70
C ALA A 117 -13.60 -21.40 7.86
N ASN A 118 -14.93 -21.32 7.81
CA ASN A 118 -15.83 -21.65 8.91
C ASN A 118 -16.55 -22.98 8.67
N HIS A 119 -16.06 -23.75 7.68
CA HIS A 119 -16.53 -25.09 7.37
C HIS A 119 -15.41 -26.09 7.64
N PRO A 120 -15.27 -26.60 8.88
CA PRO A 120 -14.27 -27.59 9.21
C PRO A 120 -14.63 -28.95 8.61
N CYS A 121 -13.63 -29.67 8.11
CA CYS A 121 -13.79 -31.06 7.68
C CYS A 121 -13.87 -31.96 8.92
N PRO A 122 -14.93 -32.78 9.07
CA PRO A 122 -15.11 -33.64 10.23
C PRO A 122 -14.08 -34.77 10.31
N MET A 123 -13.43 -35.14 9.20
CA MET A 123 -12.44 -36.23 9.16
C MET A 123 -11.02 -35.79 9.48
N CYS A 124 -10.63 -34.57 9.10
CA CYS A 124 -9.22 -34.11 9.20
C CYS A 124 -9.03 -32.71 9.80
N GLY A 125 -10.12 -32.02 10.17
CA GLY A 125 -10.07 -30.69 10.78
C GLY A 125 -9.66 -29.55 9.84
N LYS A 126 -9.48 -29.79 8.54
CA LYS A 126 -9.17 -28.73 7.55
C LYS A 126 -10.36 -27.79 7.38
N HIS A 127 -10.12 -26.49 7.37
CA HIS A 127 -11.17 -25.47 7.29
C HIS A 127 -11.33 -24.94 5.86
N TYR A 128 -12.58 -24.80 5.41
CA TYR A 128 -12.92 -24.33 4.06
C TYR A 128 -13.76 -23.05 4.08
N VAL A 129 -13.57 -22.23 3.05
CA VAL A 129 -14.19 -20.90 2.89
C VAL A 129 -15.71 -20.95 2.61
N ASN A 130 -16.22 -22.09 2.13
CA ASN A 130 -17.65 -22.35 1.91
C ASN A 130 -17.92 -23.86 1.83
N GLU A 131 -19.20 -24.25 1.92
CA GLU A 131 -19.66 -25.66 1.90
C GLU A 131 -19.35 -26.38 0.57
N GLY A 132 -19.36 -25.67 -0.56
CA GLY A 132 -19.03 -26.26 -1.88
C GLY A 132 -17.58 -26.73 -1.97
N CYS A 133 -16.64 -25.95 -1.44
CA CYS A 133 -15.23 -26.33 -1.33
C CYS A 133 -15.03 -27.51 -0.36
N LEU A 134 -15.75 -27.51 0.78
CA LEU A 134 -15.75 -28.65 1.70
C LEU A 134 -16.27 -29.92 1.01
N ARG A 135 -17.39 -29.87 0.30
CA ARG A 135 -17.94 -31.03 -0.43
C ARG A 135 -16.95 -31.63 -1.41
N LYS A 136 -16.26 -30.82 -2.21
CA LYS A 136 -15.21 -31.30 -3.13
C LYS A 136 -14.06 -31.96 -2.39
N HIS A 137 -13.66 -31.40 -1.25
CA HIS A 137 -12.65 -32.01 -0.40
C HIS A 137 -13.12 -33.35 0.21
N LEU A 138 -14.38 -33.46 0.63
CA LEU A 138 -14.92 -34.70 1.20
C LEU A 138 -14.81 -35.89 0.24
N LEU A 139 -14.89 -35.65 -1.07
CA LEU A 139 -14.72 -36.68 -2.11
C LEU A 139 -13.26 -37.17 -2.26
N THR A 140 -12.28 -36.42 -1.73
CA THR A 140 -10.86 -36.83 -1.73
C THR A 140 -10.53 -37.78 -0.58
N HIS A 141 -11.40 -37.89 0.42
CA HIS A 141 -11.28 -38.93 1.43
C HIS A 141 -11.72 -40.27 0.84
N PRO A 142 -11.01 -41.36 1.15
CA PRO A 142 -11.44 -42.69 0.74
C PRO A 142 -12.85 -42.94 1.28
N ARG A 143 -13.79 -43.28 0.39
CA ARG A 143 -15.16 -43.64 0.78
C ARG A 143 -15.08 -44.80 1.76
N THR A 144 -15.35 -44.56 3.03
CA THR A 144 -15.65 -45.63 3.97
C THR A 144 -17.02 -46.19 3.61
N PRO A 145 -17.16 -47.51 3.38
CA PRO A 145 -18.45 -48.12 3.24
C PRO A 145 -19.04 -48.31 4.65
N GLY A 146 -20.13 -47.61 4.96
CA GLY A 146 -21.01 -47.95 6.08
C GLY A 146 -21.21 -46.85 7.12
N GLY A 147 -22.46 -46.39 7.25
CA GLY A 147 -22.91 -45.51 8.33
C GLY A 147 -24.21 -44.78 7.96
N ALA A 148 -25.34 -45.36 8.34
CA ALA A 148 -26.72 -44.90 8.09
C ALA A 148 -27.04 -43.53 8.75
N PRO A 149 -28.17 -42.89 8.42
CA PRO A 149 -28.52 -41.56 8.89
C PRO A 149 -29.17 -41.59 10.28
N GLY A 150 -28.85 -40.61 11.12
CA GLY A 150 -29.61 -40.22 12.31
C GLY A 150 -29.22 -38.77 12.62
N GLY A 151 -30.11 -37.79 12.77
CA GLY A 151 -31.46 -37.87 13.32
C GLY A 151 -31.40 -37.44 14.78
N LEU A 152 -31.40 -36.13 15.01
CA LEU A 152 -32.05 -35.37 16.10
C LEU A 152 -31.77 -33.88 15.89
#